data_AF-A0AA93L333-F1
#
_entry.id   AF-A0AA93L333-F1
#
_cell.length_a   1.000
_cell.length_b   1.000
_cell.length_c   1.000
_cell.angle_alpha   90.00
_cell.angle_beta   90.00
_cell.angle_gamma   90.00
#
_symmetry.space_group_name_H-M   'P 1'
#
loop_
_entity.id
_entity.type
_entity.pdbx_description
1 polymer ?
#
loop_
_entity_poly.entity_id
_entity_poly.type
_entity_poly.pdbx_seq_one_letter_code
_entity_poly.pdbx_strand_id
1 'polypeptide(L)'
;MGGVRWLALLTILLVGPQVPALAGPPSARVENTVCAAVDDVDSCWKAGVLAEQRGDVAAAFAAYDRSCSAGRTIYGCYEAGKIAFLDPGLRDYRLARDRMARVCASSDIGMGPYGCTYLGIMQRDGLGGERLVRESAQSFVRACFTHNADHYLDGRGCAALADRLPAAPAMGRSDANWPREYLRYLAYAMGCTDGMPALCAKARAIYRRGEAASTDWLVVCEDPSLPRAPAGTCPMLANPALSAEPDQRQILRRTLAARFAAATDLSADR
;
A
#
# COMPACT_ATOMS: atom_id res chain seq x y z
N MET A 1 -81.03 38.17 -63.63
CA MET A 1 -81.36 37.84 -62.22
C MET A 1 -81.07 36.35 -62.07
N GLY A 2 -80.12 35.83 -61.29
CA GLY A 2 -79.35 36.30 -60.14
C GLY A 2 -79.25 35.09 -59.17
N GLY A 3 -78.05 34.80 -58.65
CA GLY A 3 -77.82 33.80 -57.58
C GLY A 3 -77.08 32.54 -58.08
N VAL A 4 -75.75 32.54 -58.26
CA VAL A 4 -74.67 32.45 -57.25
C VAL A 4 -74.63 31.10 -56.51
N ARG A 5 -73.66 30.27 -56.92
CA ARG A 5 -73.22 29.02 -56.26
C ARG A 5 -72.21 29.37 -55.16
N TRP A 6 -72.35 28.80 -53.97
CA TRP A 6 -71.29 28.71 -52.96
C TRP A 6 -71.17 27.27 -52.48
N LEU A 7 -70.08 26.61 -52.88
CA LEU A 7 -69.58 25.38 -52.28
C LEU A 7 -68.56 25.78 -51.21
N ALA A 8 -68.92 25.58 -49.94
CA ALA A 8 -68.01 25.74 -48.82
C ALA A 8 -67.10 24.51 -48.73
N LEU A 9 -65.80 24.71 -48.95
CA LEU A 9 -64.74 23.74 -48.63
C LEU A 9 -64.47 23.81 -47.13
N LEU A 10 -64.75 22.71 -46.42
CA LEU A 10 -64.45 22.55 -45.00
C LEU A 10 -63.06 21.90 -44.86
N THR A 11 -62.05 22.69 -44.51
CA THR A 11 -60.70 22.22 -44.23
C THR A 11 -60.64 21.68 -42.79
N ILE A 12 -60.54 20.36 -42.65
CA ILE A 12 -60.36 19.69 -41.35
C ILE A 12 -58.87 19.81 -40.96
N LEU A 13 -58.58 20.61 -39.93
CA LEU A 13 -57.28 20.66 -39.25
C LEU A 13 -57.19 19.49 -38.26
N LEU A 14 -56.38 18.48 -38.59
CA LEU A 14 -55.97 17.42 -37.67
C LEU A 14 -54.95 17.98 -36.67
N VAL A 15 -55.41 18.32 -35.47
CA VAL A 15 -54.54 18.58 -34.31
C VAL A 15 -54.24 17.24 -33.65
N GLY A 16 -53.03 16.70 -33.90
CA GLY A 16 -52.52 15.54 -33.19
C GLY A 16 -52.19 15.88 -31.73
N PRO A 17 -52.39 14.96 -30.77
CA PRO A 17 -52.05 15.20 -29.37
C PRO A 17 -50.52 15.30 -29.21
N GLN A 18 -50.06 16.43 -28.70
CA GLN A 18 -48.66 16.61 -28.32
C GLN A 18 -48.40 15.86 -27.01
N VAL A 19 -47.65 14.78 -27.10
CA VAL A 19 -47.12 14.08 -25.93
C VAL A 19 -46.05 14.99 -25.31
N PRO A 20 -46.18 15.42 -24.05
CA PRO A 20 -45.14 16.20 -23.39
C PRO A 20 -43.90 15.32 -23.23
N ALA A 21 -42.78 15.78 -23.80
CA ALA A 21 -41.48 15.16 -23.61
C ALA A 21 -41.12 15.22 -22.12
N LEU A 22 -41.16 14.07 -21.45
CA LEU A 22 -40.58 13.91 -20.12
C LEU A 22 -39.09 14.25 -20.22
N ALA A 23 -38.70 15.36 -19.60
CA ALA A 23 -37.32 15.71 -19.38
C ALA A 23 -36.63 14.54 -18.67
N GLY A 24 -35.72 13.85 -19.37
CA GLY A 24 -34.85 12.88 -18.75
C GLY A 24 -34.05 13.53 -17.61
N PRO A 25 -33.61 12.75 -16.61
CA PRO A 25 -32.76 13.27 -15.54
C PRO A 25 -31.54 13.95 -16.17
N PRO A 26 -31.04 15.06 -15.61
CA PRO A 26 -29.83 15.69 -16.11
C PRO A 26 -28.73 14.64 -16.10
N SER A 27 -28.28 14.26 -17.30
CA SER A 27 -27.01 13.59 -17.50
C SER A 27 -25.98 14.44 -16.79
N ALA A 28 -25.47 13.96 -15.65
CA ALA A 28 -24.37 14.58 -14.94
C ALA A 28 -23.22 14.68 -15.94
N ARG A 29 -23.02 15.88 -16.51
CA ARG A 29 -21.75 16.24 -17.12
C ARG A 29 -20.73 15.90 -16.05
N VAL A 30 -19.78 15.04 -16.39
CA VAL A 30 -18.52 14.94 -15.66
C VAL A 30 -17.89 16.32 -15.79
N GLU A 31 -18.23 17.21 -14.86
CA GLU A 31 -17.64 18.52 -14.74
C GLU A 31 -16.16 18.26 -14.53
N ASN A 32 -15.35 18.68 -15.49
CA ASN A 32 -13.91 18.46 -15.52
C ASN A 32 -13.29 19.35 -14.42
N THR A 33 -13.57 19.00 -13.18
CA THR A 33 -13.23 19.73 -11.99
C THR A 33 -11.79 19.41 -11.69
N VAL A 34 -10.93 20.40 -11.95
CA VAL A 34 -9.53 20.36 -11.55
C VAL A 34 -9.48 20.15 -10.03
N CYS A 35 -8.70 19.17 -9.58
CA CYS A 35 -8.54 18.91 -8.15
C CYS A 35 -7.93 20.15 -7.47
N ALA A 36 -8.70 20.79 -6.58
CA ALA A 36 -8.27 21.88 -5.72
C ALA A 36 -7.79 21.37 -4.36
N ALA A 37 -6.85 22.08 -3.72
CA ALA A 37 -6.45 21.80 -2.34
C ALA A 37 -7.63 22.04 -1.38
N VAL A 38 -7.85 21.12 -0.46
CA VAL A 38 -8.88 21.20 0.59
C VAL A 38 -8.27 20.59 1.85
N ASP A 39 -7.99 21.42 2.85
CA ASP A 39 -7.31 21.03 4.09
C ASP A 39 -5.93 20.39 3.80
N ASP A 40 -5.64 19.20 4.36
CA ASP A 40 -4.41 18.43 4.16
C ASP A 40 -4.46 17.49 2.93
N VAL A 41 -5.54 17.56 2.16
CA VAL A 41 -5.81 16.71 0.99
C VAL A 41 -6.27 17.55 -0.21
N ASP A 42 -6.84 16.90 -1.22
CA ASP A 42 -7.47 17.59 -2.35
C ASP A 42 -8.95 17.18 -2.50
N SER A 43 -9.70 18.04 -3.19
CA SER A 43 -11.12 17.86 -3.50
C SER A 43 -11.44 16.56 -4.23
N CYS A 44 -10.54 16.02 -5.06
CA CYS A 44 -10.74 14.75 -5.76
C CYS A 44 -10.56 13.57 -4.79
N TRP A 45 -9.59 13.62 -3.89
CA TRP A 45 -9.47 12.61 -2.83
C TRP A 45 -10.71 12.62 -1.93
N LYS A 46 -11.15 13.80 -1.49
CA LYS A 46 -12.38 13.95 -0.69
C LYS A 46 -13.61 13.41 -1.43
N ALA A 47 -13.73 13.67 -2.73
CA ALA A 47 -14.79 13.10 -3.55
C ALA A 47 -14.70 11.56 -3.63
N GLY A 48 -13.48 11.00 -3.68
CA GLY A 48 -13.23 9.57 -3.61
C GLY A 48 -13.75 8.94 -2.32
N VAL A 49 -13.41 9.53 -1.17
CA VAL A 49 -13.91 9.08 0.15
C VAL A 49 -15.43 9.12 0.21
N LEU A 50 -16.05 10.20 -0.28
CA LEU A 50 -17.51 10.32 -0.31
C LEU A 50 -18.16 9.28 -1.23
N ALA A 51 -17.54 8.92 -2.35
CA ALA A 51 -18.03 7.88 -3.24
C ALA A 51 -17.90 6.48 -2.61
N GLU A 52 -16.77 6.21 -1.95
CA GLU A 52 -16.54 4.96 -1.22
C GLU A 52 -17.56 4.77 -0.08
N GLN A 53 -17.87 5.81 0.67
CA GLN A 53 -18.91 5.80 1.70
C GLN A 53 -20.31 5.47 1.16
N ARG A 54 -20.58 5.76 -0.12
CA ARG A 54 -21.82 5.38 -0.82
C ARG A 54 -21.77 4.00 -1.46
N GLY A 55 -20.63 3.31 -1.38
CA GLY A 55 -20.40 2.02 -2.04
C GLY A 55 -20.17 2.11 -3.56
N ASP A 56 -19.93 3.30 -4.09
CA ASP A 56 -19.67 3.51 -5.53
C ASP A 56 -18.15 3.40 -5.79
N VAL A 57 -17.68 2.15 -5.90
CA VAL A 57 -16.24 1.85 -6.07
C VAL A 57 -15.69 2.44 -7.37
N ALA A 58 -16.48 2.47 -8.45
CA ALA A 58 -16.06 3.03 -9.73
C ALA A 58 -15.87 4.55 -9.65
N ALA A 59 -16.81 5.27 -9.03
CA ALA A 59 -16.65 6.71 -8.80
C ALA A 59 -15.51 7.01 -7.82
N ALA A 60 -15.32 6.20 -6.78
CA ALA A 60 -14.23 6.33 -5.83
C ALA A 60 -12.87 6.19 -6.54
N PHE A 61 -12.69 5.11 -7.30
CA PHE A 61 -11.49 4.88 -8.11
C PHE A 61 -11.18 6.05 -9.04
N ALA A 62 -12.17 6.51 -9.81
CA ALA A 62 -11.98 7.60 -10.76
C ALA A 62 -11.56 8.91 -10.05
N ALA A 63 -12.11 9.17 -8.86
CA ALA A 63 -11.77 10.36 -8.08
C ALA A 63 -10.36 10.26 -7.45
N TYR A 64 -10.01 9.10 -6.87
CA TYR A 64 -8.68 8.85 -6.33
C TYR A 64 -7.59 8.88 -7.41
N ASP A 65 -7.83 8.31 -8.61
CA ASP A 65 -6.86 8.33 -9.69
C ASP A 65 -6.64 9.74 -10.26
N ARG A 66 -7.70 10.56 -10.30
CA ARG A 66 -7.58 12.00 -10.61
C ARG A 66 -6.75 12.73 -9.56
N SER A 67 -6.99 12.48 -8.27
CA SER A 67 -6.19 13.05 -7.17
C SER A 67 -4.71 12.67 -7.31
N CYS A 68 -4.41 11.40 -7.57
CA CYS A 68 -3.04 10.93 -7.82
C CYS A 68 -2.40 11.63 -9.03
N SER A 69 -3.15 11.75 -10.12
CA SER A 69 -2.67 12.37 -11.36
C SER A 69 -2.42 13.87 -11.20
N ALA A 70 -3.17 14.54 -10.31
CA ALA A 70 -2.94 15.93 -9.94
C ALA A 70 -1.67 16.13 -9.09
N GLY A 71 -1.08 15.04 -8.54
CA GLY A 71 0.17 15.08 -7.78
C GLY A 71 0.08 15.84 -6.46
N ARG A 72 -1.14 16.07 -5.94
CA ARG A 72 -1.37 16.90 -4.74
C ARG A 72 -1.28 16.12 -3.44
N THR A 73 -1.83 14.91 -3.40
CA THR A 73 -1.74 14.01 -2.24
C THR A 73 -1.42 12.59 -2.68
N ILE A 74 -0.54 11.93 -1.94
CA ILE A 74 -0.15 10.55 -2.23
C ILE A 74 -1.26 9.54 -1.89
N TYR A 75 -2.21 9.93 -1.03
CA TYR A 75 -3.34 9.09 -0.63
C TYR A 75 -4.23 8.72 -1.81
N GLY A 76 -4.40 9.63 -2.78
CA GLY A 76 -5.10 9.31 -4.03
C GLY A 76 -4.41 8.19 -4.81
N CYS A 77 -3.07 8.19 -4.85
CA CYS A 77 -2.32 7.11 -5.51
C CYS A 77 -2.47 5.79 -4.77
N TYR A 78 -2.41 5.80 -3.43
CA TYR A 78 -2.57 4.59 -2.63
C TYR A 78 -3.95 3.96 -2.84
N GLU A 79 -5.02 4.75 -2.72
CA GLU A 79 -6.38 4.24 -2.85
C GLU A 79 -6.70 3.79 -4.28
N ALA A 80 -6.33 4.57 -5.29
CA ALA A 80 -6.50 4.17 -6.68
C ALA A 80 -5.73 2.87 -7.01
N GLY A 81 -4.48 2.77 -6.53
CA GLY A 81 -3.66 1.58 -6.73
C GLY A 81 -4.23 0.35 -6.01
N LYS A 82 -4.80 0.53 -4.80
CA LYS A 82 -5.40 -0.54 -4.01
C LYS A 82 -6.66 -1.08 -4.71
N ILE A 83 -7.53 -0.19 -5.20
CA ILE A 83 -8.72 -0.60 -5.96
C ILE A 83 -8.30 -1.32 -7.24
N ALA A 84 -7.36 -0.76 -8.02
CA ALA A 84 -6.86 -1.38 -9.25
C ALA A 84 -6.17 -2.74 -9.02
N PHE A 85 -5.71 -3.03 -7.80
CA PHE A 85 -5.13 -4.31 -7.43
C PHE A 85 -6.19 -5.34 -6.99
N LEU A 86 -7.12 -4.93 -6.11
CA LEU A 86 -8.03 -5.84 -5.40
C LEU A 86 -9.36 -6.05 -6.13
N ASP A 87 -9.96 -4.99 -6.66
CA ASP A 87 -11.32 -5.03 -7.21
C ASP A 87 -11.33 -5.79 -8.54
N PRO A 88 -12.09 -6.90 -8.69
CA PRO A 88 -12.09 -7.68 -9.92
C PRO A 88 -12.63 -6.93 -11.15
N GLY A 89 -13.55 -5.98 -10.97
CA GLY A 89 -14.19 -5.23 -12.04
C GLY A 89 -13.37 -4.04 -12.53
N LEU A 90 -12.50 -3.49 -11.68
CA LEU A 90 -11.62 -2.35 -11.98
C LEU A 90 -10.14 -2.73 -12.02
N ARG A 91 -9.83 -4.02 -12.03
CA ARG A 91 -8.47 -4.53 -11.92
C ARG A 91 -7.61 -4.08 -13.11
N ASP A 92 -6.53 -3.38 -12.79
CA ASP A 92 -5.45 -3.07 -13.72
C ASP A 92 -4.13 -3.13 -12.94
N TYR A 93 -3.42 -4.26 -13.07
CA TYR A 93 -2.17 -4.45 -12.34
C TYR A 93 -1.05 -3.52 -12.79
N ARG A 94 -1.06 -3.03 -14.03
CA ARG A 94 -0.04 -2.10 -14.51
C ARG A 94 -0.25 -0.74 -13.84
N LEU A 95 -1.49 -0.26 -13.84
CA LEU A 95 -1.86 0.95 -13.11
C LEU A 95 -1.57 0.79 -11.61
N ALA A 96 -2.00 -0.31 -10.98
CA ALA A 96 -1.73 -0.56 -9.57
C ALA A 96 -0.24 -0.50 -9.25
N ARG A 97 0.60 -1.13 -10.08
CA ARG A 97 2.06 -1.13 -9.93
C ARG A 97 2.63 0.28 -10.05
N ASP A 98 2.21 1.06 -11.03
CA ASP A 98 2.65 2.44 -11.22
C ASP A 98 2.26 3.34 -10.04
N ARG A 99 1.04 3.18 -9.53
CA ARG A 99 0.53 3.95 -8.39
C ARG A 99 1.24 3.59 -7.09
N MET A 100 1.41 2.29 -6.81
CA MET A 100 2.13 1.82 -5.63
C MET A 100 3.62 2.13 -5.68
N ALA A 101 4.23 2.18 -6.87
CA ALA A 101 5.60 2.67 -7.03
C ALA A 101 5.74 4.12 -6.57
N ARG A 102 4.79 5.00 -6.91
CA ARG A 102 4.78 6.40 -6.43
C ARG A 102 4.57 6.48 -4.92
N VAL A 103 3.61 5.74 -4.37
CA VAL A 103 3.34 5.72 -2.92
C VAL A 103 4.58 5.24 -2.17
N CYS A 104 5.14 4.12 -2.61
CA CYS A 104 6.34 3.58 -2.04
C CYS A 104 7.49 4.58 -2.14
N ALA A 105 7.69 5.30 -3.26
CA ALA A 105 8.77 6.28 -3.40
C ALA A 105 8.55 7.60 -2.63
N SER A 106 7.36 7.84 -2.08
CA SER A 106 7.06 9.06 -1.33
C SER A 106 7.70 9.06 0.07
N SER A 107 7.79 10.24 0.68
CA SER A 107 8.21 10.42 2.08
C SER A 107 7.06 10.24 3.08
N ASP A 108 5.88 9.81 2.63
CA ASP A 108 4.73 9.62 3.51
C ASP A 108 4.97 8.44 4.46
N ILE A 109 4.99 8.73 5.76
CA ILE A 109 5.33 7.75 6.79
C ILE A 109 4.21 6.74 7.01
N GLY A 110 2.97 7.09 6.68
CA GLY A 110 1.78 6.28 6.91
C GLY A 110 1.56 5.24 5.83
N MET A 111 1.22 5.68 4.62
CA MET A 111 0.90 4.85 3.45
C MET A 111 2.12 4.33 2.71
N GLY A 112 3.26 5.01 2.79
CA GLY A 112 4.47 4.61 2.09
C GLY A 112 4.89 3.14 2.34
N PRO A 113 4.97 2.67 3.61
CA PRO A 113 5.27 1.26 3.89
C PRO A 113 4.26 0.28 3.28
N TYR A 114 2.96 0.62 3.28
CA TYR A 114 1.90 -0.19 2.67
C TYR A 114 2.04 -0.23 1.15
N GLY A 115 2.30 0.92 0.53
CA GLY A 115 2.59 1.02 -0.90
C GLY A 115 3.78 0.16 -1.30
N CYS A 116 4.83 0.13 -0.48
CA CYS A 116 5.97 -0.73 -0.69
C CYS A 116 5.65 -2.23 -0.57
N THR A 117 4.74 -2.61 0.33
CA THR A 117 4.25 -4.00 0.40
C THR A 117 3.52 -4.41 -0.87
N TYR A 118 2.58 -3.60 -1.36
CA TYR A 118 1.87 -3.90 -2.62
C TYR A 118 2.83 -3.94 -3.81
N LEU A 119 3.74 -2.97 -3.91
CA LEU A 119 4.75 -2.96 -4.96
C LEU A 119 5.63 -4.22 -4.93
N GLY A 120 6.09 -4.61 -3.74
CA GLY A 120 6.89 -5.82 -3.55
C GLY A 120 6.15 -7.09 -3.98
N ILE A 121 4.85 -7.19 -3.70
CA ILE A 121 4.00 -8.31 -4.15
C ILE A 121 3.92 -8.33 -5.68
N MET A 122 3.62 -7.19 -6.31
CA MET A 122 3.50 -7.11 -7.77
C MET A 122 4.83 -7.42 -8.48
N GLN A 123 5.95 -6.92 -7.95
CA GLN A 123 7.29 -7.24 -8.45
C GLN A 123 7.64 -8.73 -8.27
N ARG A 124 7.28 -9.34 -7.14
CA ARG A 124 7.52 -10.77 -6.89
C ARG A 124 6.77 -11.66 -7.88
N ASP A 125 5.52 -11.31 -8.14
CA ASP A 125 4.57 -12.16 -8.87
C ASP A 125 4.48 -11.80 -10.36
N GLY A 126 5.16 -10.73 -10.80
CA GLY A 126 5.08 -10.27 -12.19
C GLY A 126 3.70 -9.70 -12.55
N LEU A 127 3.02 -9.10 -11.57
CA LEU A 127 1.73 -8.46 -11.81
C LEU A 127 1.97 -7.07 -12.41
N GLY A 128 1.36 -6.80 -13.55
CA GLY A 128 1.48 -5.52 -14.24
C GLY A 128 2.86 -5.26 -14.87
N GLY A 129 3.68 -6.29 -15.06
CA GLY A 129 5.01 -6.20 -15.68
C GLY A 129 5.86 -7.42 -15.38
N GLU A 130 7.18 -7.34 -15.61
CA GLU A 130 8.08 -8.46 -15.32
C GLU A 130 8.22 -8.74 -13.82
N ARG A 131 8.62 -9.99 -13.52
CA ARG A 131 9.02 -10.41 -12.18
C ARG A 131 10.41 -9.90 -11.85
N LEU A 132 10.52 -9.20 -10.72
CA LEU A 132 11.71 -8.49 -10.27
C LEU A 132 12.05 -8.91 -8.83
N VAL A 133 12.86 -9.97 -8.67
CA VAL A 133 13.10 -10.62 -7.36
C VAL A 133 13.86 -9.70 -6.39
N ARG A 134 14.89 -9.01 -6.89
CA ARG A 134 15.73 -8.12 -6.08
C ARG A 134 14.95 -6.88 -5.64
N GLU A 135 14.26 -6.26 -6.57
CA GLU A 135 13.45 -5.07 -6.39
C GLU A 135 12.27 -5.36 -5.46
N SER A 136 11.65 -6.54 -5.59
CA SER A 136 10.62 -7.01 -4.66
C SER A 136 11.15 -7.07 -3.22
N ALA A 137 12.32 -7.69 -3.01
CA ALA A 137 12.93 -7.75 -1.69
C ALA A 137 13.29 -6.34 -1.17
N GLN A 138 13.79 -5.44 -2.01
CA GLN A 138 14.03 -4.04 -1.63
C GLN A 138 12.75 -3.32 -1.23
N SER A 139 11.65 -3.50 -1.98
CA SER A 139 10.34 -2.95 -1.61
C SER A 139 9.88 -3.47 -0.26
N PHE A 140 10.03 -4.77 0.02
CA PHE A 140 9.69 -5.31 1.35
C PHE A 140 10.64 -4.83 2.46
N VAL A 141 11.94 -4.64 2.18
CA VAL A 141 12.88 -4.01 3.13
C VAL A 141 12.43 -2.60 3.47
N ARG A 142 12.00 -1.81 2.48
CA ARG A 142 11.46 -0.47 2.71
C ARG A 142 10.19 -0.53 3.55
N ALA A 143 9.24 -1.39 3.19
CA ALA A 143 8.02 -1.59 3.97
C ALA A 143 8.26 -1.99 5.43
N CYS A 144 9.36 -2.70 5.71
CA CYS A 144 9.63 -3.26 7.03
C CYS A 144 10.60 -2.45 7.88
N PHE A 145 11.65 -1.86 7.30
CA PHE A 145 12.78 -1.30 8.04
C PHE A 145 13.17 0.12 7.65
N THR A 146 13.15 0.43 6.35
CA THR A 146 13.90 1.59 5.82
C THR A 146 13.03 2.65 5.15
N HIS A 147 11.70 2.63 5.33
CA HIS A 147 10.85 3.66 4.71
C HIS A 147 11.00 5.03 5.36
N ASN A 148 11.12 5.09 6.68
CA ASN A 148 11.16 6.32 7.45
C ASN A 148 11.92 6.15 8.77
N ALA A 149 12.41 7.27 9.32
CA ALA A 149 13.13 7.30 10.60
C ALA A 149 12.24 6.98 11.81
N ASP A 150 10.93 7.18 11.69
CA ASP A 150 9.96 6.84 12.74
C ASP A 150 9.61 5.34 12.74
N HIS A 151 10.15 4.56 11.80
CA HIS A 151 9.90 3.13 11.64
C HIS A 151 8.41 2.74 11.66
N TYR A 152 7.55 3.59 11.07
CA TYR A 152 6.25 3.12 10.61
C TYR A 152 6.48 2.06 9.53
N LEU A 153 5.74 0.96 9.64
CA LEU A 153 5.91 -0.23 8.81
C LEU A 153 4.56 -0.80 8.38
N ASP A 154 4.60 -1.76 7.45
CA ASP A 154 3.52 -2.71 7.21
C ASP A 154 4.01 -4.10 7.63
N GLY A 155 3.42 -4.67 8.68
CA GLY A 155 3.78 -6.00 9.19
C GLY A 155 3.64 -7.11 8.14
N ARG A 156 2.76 -6.95 7.15
CA ARG A 156 2.67 -7.90 6.02
C ARG A 156 3.89 -7.81 5.10
N GLY A 157 4.44 -6.62 4.91
CA GLY A 157 5.69 -6.41 4.19
C GLY A 157 6.86 -7.11 4.89
N CYS A 158 6.92 -7.00 6.22
CA CYS A 158 7.88 -7.75 7.03
C CYS A 158 7.71 -9.27 6.89
N ALA A 159 6.48 -9.78 6.95
CA ALA A 159 6.20 -11.20 6.76
C ALA A 159 6.64 -11.67 5.36
N ALA A 160 6.32 -10.89 4.31
CA ALA A 160 6.69 -11.21 2.94
C ALA A 160 8.21 -11.22 2.73
N LEU A 161 8.94 -10.28 3.34
CA LEU A 161 10.40 -10.27 3.36
C LEU A 161 10.95 -11.56 3.98
N ALA A 162 10.47 -11.93 5.17
CA ALA A 162 10.96 -13.07 5.92
C ALA A 162 10.60 -14.43 5.27
N ASP A 163 9.38 -14.54 4.72
CA ASP A 163 8.90 -15.77 4.07
C ASP A 163 9.64 -16.03 2.74
N ARG A 164 10.10 -14.97 2.05
CA ARG A 164 10.69 -15.05 0.71
C ARG A 164 12.04 -14.35 0.56
N LEU A 165 12.83 -14.28 1.64
CA LEU A 165 14.12 -13.62 1.64
C LEU A 165 15.06 -14.26 0.58
N PRO A 166 15.52 -13.52 -0.45
CA PRO A 166 16.39 -14.08 -1.48
C PRO A 166 17.75 -14.51 -0.92
N ALA A 167 18.45 -15.36 -1.68
CA ALA A 167 19.85 -15.69 -1.40
C ALA A 167 20.75 -14.45 -1.60
N ALA A 168 21.90 -14.42 -0.93
CA ALA A 168 22.81 -13.28 -0.98
C ALA A 168 23.24 -12.89 -2.42
N PRO A 169 23.56 -13.84 -3.34
CA PRO A 169 23.91 -13.48 -4.71
C PRO A 169 22.77 -12.79 -5.48
N ALA A 170 21.52 -13.20 -5.25
CA ALA A 170 20.35 -12.54 -5.85
C ALA A 170 20.19 -11.09 -5.36
N MET A 171 20.74 -10.77 -4.19
CA MET A 171 20.84 -9.43 -3.63
C MET A 171 22.18 -8.74 -3.93
N GLY A 172 23.09 -9.37 -4.68
CA GLY A 172 24.42 -8.83 -4.98
C GLY A 172 25.28 -8.67 -3.73
N ARG A 173 25.15 -9.62 -2.81
CA ARG A 173 25.74 -9.61 -1.47
C ARG A 173 26.44 -10.92 -1.19
N SER A 174 27.29 -10.94 -0.16
CA SER A 174 27.88 -12.16 0.39
C SER A 174 27.02 -12.67 1.55
N ASP A 175 27.20 -13.93 1.94
CA ASP A 175 26.48 -14.48 3.10
C ASP A 175 26.85 -13.75 4.41
N ALA A 176 28.05 -13.15 4.47
CA ALA A 176 28.51 -12.39 5.62
C ALA A 176 27.70 -11.09 5.85
N ASN A 177 27.32 -10.37 4.78
CA ASN A 177 26.49 -9.17 4.86
C ASN A 177 25.04 -9.41 4.38
N TRP A 178 24.63 -10.67 4.40
CA TRP A 178 23.26 -11.12 4.17
C TRP A 178 22.93 -12.42 4.94
N PRO A 179 23.10 -12.45 6.28
CA PRO A 179 22.91 -13.66 7.08
C PRO A 179 21.43 -14.07 7.13
N ARG A 180 21.00 -14.92 6.20
CA ARG A 180 19.58 -15.12 5.87
C ARG A 180 18.69 -15.47 7.06
N GLU A 181 19.06 -16.43 7.90
CA GLU A 181 18.23 -16.81 9.05
C GLU A 181 18.08 -15.66 10.07
N TYR A 182 19.15 -14.89 10.29
CA TYR A 182 19.09 -13.72 11.16
C TYR A 182 18.21 -12.61 10.58
N LEU A 183 18.33 -12.34 9.28
CA LEU A 183 17.47 -11.35 8.63
C LEU A 183 16.00 -11.76 8.64
N ARG A 184 15.70 -13.05 8.49
CA ARG A 184 14.33 -13.58 8.64
C ARG A 184 13.83 -13.43 10.08
N TYR A 185 14.68 -13.71 11.07
CA TYR A 185 14.38 -13.47 12.47
C TYR A 185 14.02 -12.00 12.73
N LEU A 186 14.89 -11.07 12.31
CA LEU A 186 14.68 -9.64 12.46
C LEU A 186 13.39 -9.18 11.78
N ALA A 187 13.12 -9.64 10.56
CA ALA A 187 11.92 -9.26 9.81
C ALA A 187 10.63 -9.74 10.50
N TYR A 188 10.57 -10.99 10.97
CA TYR A 188 9.40 -11.42 11.75
C TYR A 188 9.28 -10.71 13.10
N ALA A 189 10.39 -10.43 13.79
CA ALA A 189 10.40 -9.65 15.02
C ALA A 189 9.93 -8.21 14.78
N MET A 190 10.27 -7.60 13.63
CA MET A 190 9.78 -6.28 13.24
C MET A 190 8.28 -6.31 12.96
N GLY A 191 7.80 -7.30 12.21
CA GLY A 191 6.37 -7.49 11.98
C GLY A 191 5.58 -7.82 13.25
N CYS A 192 6.20 -8.47 14.25
CA CYS A 192 5.60 -8.67 15.58
C CYS A 192 5.18 -7.33 16.20
N THR A 193 5.98 -6.28 16.00
CA THR A 193 5.70 -4.92 16.49
C THR A 193 4.50 -4.24 15.85
N ASP A 194 3.87 -4.83 14.84
CA ASP A 194 2.72 -4.27 14.12
C ASP A 194 1.41 -5.01 14.45
N GLY A 195 1.29 -5.51 15.68
CA GLY A 195 0.07 -6.19 16.13
C GLY A 195 -0.16 -7.56 15.50
N MET A 196 0.90 -8.21 14.98
CA MET A 196 0.82 -9.51 14.31
C MET A 196 1.44 -10.62 15.19
N PRO A 197 0.70 -11.19 16.18
CA PRO A 197 1.23 -12.17 17.12
C PRO A 197 1.78 -13.45 16.46
N ALA A 198 1.24 -13.82 15.30
CA ALA A 198 1.75 -14.93 14.50
C ALA A 198 3.22 -14.72 14.06
N LEU A 199 3.63 -13.47 13.80
CA LEU A 199 5.01 -13.15 13.43
C LEU A 199 5.94 -13.21 14.65
N CYS A 200 5.47 -12.83 15.84
CA CYS A 200 6.21 -13.08 17.09
C CYS A 200 6.52 -14.57 17.28
N ALA A 201 5.51 -15.44 17.04
CA ALA A 201 5.69 -16.89 17.13
C ALA A 201 6.70 -17.42 16.10
N LYS A 202 6.65 -16.94 14.85
CA LYS A 202 7.61 -17.31 13.80
C LYS A 202 9.05 -16.88 14.17
N ALA A 203 9.24 -15.66 14.65
CA ALA A 203 10.55 -15.16 15.09
C ALA A 203 11.11 -16.01 16.24
N ARG A 204 10.33 -16.25 17.30
CA ARG A 204 10.74 -17.09 18.43
C ARG A 204 11.05 -18.53 18.01
N ALA A 205 10.35 -19.06 17.01
CA ALA A 205 10.63 -20.39 16.48
C ALA A 205 11.95 -20.46 15.72
N ILE A 206 12.33 -19.41 14.96
CA ILE A 206 13.67 -19.32 14.35
C ILE A 206 14.74 -19.29 15.44
N TYR A 207 14.57 -18.43 16.44
CA TYR A 207 15.53 -18.30 17.53
C TYR A 207 15.78 -19.64 18.26
N ARG A 208 14.71 -20.33 18.70
CA ARG A 208 14.83 -21.64 19.37
C ARG A 208 15.51 -22.71 18.51
N ARG A 209 15.27 -22.72 17.19
CA ARG A 209 15.97 -23.64 16.28
C ARG A 209 17.44 -23.28 16.16
N GLY A 210 17.78 -21.99 16.12
CA GLY A 210 19.16 -21.51 16.14
C GLY A 210 19.88 -21.98 17.40
N GLU A 211 19.23 -21.90 18.57
CA GLU A 211 19.83 -22.31 19.85
C GLU A 211 20.12 -23.81 19.84
N ALA A 212 19.12 -24.61 19.45
CA ALA A 212 19.25 -26.07 19.37
C ALA A 212 20.32 -26.53 18.36
N ALA A 213 20.59 -25.73 17.32
CA ALA A 213 21.58 -26.02 16.30
C ALA A 213 22.92 -25.27 16.49
N SER A 214 23.07 -24.49 17.57
CA SER A 214 24.26 -23.67 17.86
C SER A 214 24.76 -22.85 16.68
N THR A 215 23.85 -22.20 15.96
CA THR A 215 24.17 -21.49 14.71
C THR A 215 24.96 -20.20 14.94
N ASP A 216 25.95 -19.93 14.09
CA ASP A 216 26.83 -18.74 14.18
C ASP A 216 26.09 -17.40 14.27
N TRP A 217 24.94 -17.26 13.63
CA TRP A 217 24.19 -16.00 13.65
C TRP A 217 23.66 -15.62 15.04
N LEU A 218 23.55 -16.58 15.98
CA LEU A 218 23.19 -16.28 17.37
C LEU A 218 24.29 -15.51 18.09
N VAL A 219 25.55 -15.72 17.73
CA VAL A 219 26.67 -14.93 18.28
C VAL A 219 26.48 -13.46 17.91
N VAL A 220 26.12 -13.19 16.66
CA VAL A 220 25.79 -11.83 16.20
C VAL A 220 24.54 -11.29 16.89
N CYS A 221 23.53 -12.13 17.11
CA CYS A 221 22.29 -11.74 17.76
C CYS A 221 22.50 -11.32 19.22
N GLU A 222 23.28 -12.10 19.97
CA GLU A 222 23.52 -11.90 21.40
C GLU A 222 24.74 -10.99 21.69
N ASP A 223 25.35 -10.42 20.65
CA ASP A 223 26.53 -9.57 20.78
C ASP A 223 26.24 -8.39 21.74
N PRO A 224 26.93 -8.33 22.90
CA PRO A 224 26.70 -7.30 23.89
C PRO A 224 27.15 -5.91 23.45
N SER A 225 27.96 -5.80 22.39
CA SER A 225 28.46 -4.56 21.82
C SER A 225 27.50 -3.90 20.83
N LEU A 226 26.54 -4.66 20.28
CA LEU A 226 25.46 -4.08 19.49
C LEU A 226 24.61 -3.16 20.39
N PRO A 227 24.08 -2.04 19.86
CA PRO A 227 23.24 -1.13 20.63
C PRO A 227 22.17 -1.89 21.40
N ARG A 228 22.33 -1.97 22.72
CA ARG A 228 21.31 -2.53 23.61
C ARG A 228 20.19 -1.52 23.70
N ALA A 229 19.05 -1.87 23.16
CA ALA A 229 17.84 -1.19 23.52
C ALA A 229 17.33 -1.67 24.89
N PRO A 230 16.45 -0.88 25.53
CA PRO A 230 15.71 -1.31 26.73
C PRO A 230 15.03 -2.68 26.60
N ALA A 231 14.77 -3.15 25.37
CA ALA A 231 14.14 -4.44 25.10
C ALA A 231 15.00 -5.67 25.42
N GLY A 232 16.30 -5.54 25.68
CA GLY A 232 17.12 -6.65 26.19
C GLY A 232 17.75 -7.55 25.12
N THR A 233 17.90 -8.84 25.44
CA THR A 233 18.57 -9.86 24.61
C THR A 233 17.79 -10.19 23.34
N CYS A 234 18.42 -10.93 22.43
CA CYS A 234 17.75 -11.25 21.17
C CYS A 234 16.35 -11.87 21.33
N PRO A 235 16.10 -12.89 22.17
CA PRO A 235 14.77 -13.49 22.29
C PRO A 235 13.68 -12.51 22.75
N MET A 236 14.05 -11.42 23.43
CA MET A 236 13.11 -10.39 23.85
C MET A 236 12.61 -9.50 22.69
N LEU A 237 13.36 -9.42 21.58
CA LEU A 237 12.97 -8.63 20.41
C LEU A 237 11.69 -9.14 19.74
N ALA A 238 11.31 -10.40 20.01
CA ALA A 238 10.08 -11.02 19.54
C ALA A 238 9.07 -11.28 20.68
N ASN A 239 9.19 -10.56 21.80
CA ASN A 239 8.27 -10.68 22.92
C ASN A 239 6.95 -9.92 22.64
N PRO A 240 5.80 -10.60 22.55
CA PRO A 240 4.52 -9.96 22.27
C PRO A 240 4.09 -8.96 23.35
N ALA A 241 4.50 -9.16 24.61
CA ALA A 241 4.15 -8.24 25.70
C ALA A 241 4.85 -6.88 25.52
N LEU A 242 6.13 -6.88 25.18
CA LEU A 242 6.87 -5.63 24.88
C LEU A 242 6.32 -4.94 23.63
N SER A 243 5.89 -5.72 22.64
CA SER A 243 5.27 -5.19 21.43
C SER A 243 3.91 -4.53 21.68
N ALA A 244 3.18 -4.90 22.75
CA ALA A 244 1.86 -4.36 23.04
C ALA A 244 1.93 -2.94 23.63
N GLU A 245 2.97 -2.67 24.43
CA GLU A 245 3.21 -1.36 25.06
C GLU A 245 3.75 -0.33 24.06
N PRO A 246 3.11 0.86 23.89
CA PRO A 246 3.50 1.83 22.85
C PRO A 246 4.96 2.28 22.87
N ASP A 247 5.48 2.67 24.04
CA ASP A 247 6.85 3.17 24.15
C ASP A 247 7.87 2.06 23.89
N GLN A 248 7.60 0.86 24.42
CA GLN A 248 8.44 -0.32 24.22
C GLN A 248 8.42 -0.80 22.77
N ARG A 249 7.27 -0.73 22.10
CA ARG A 249 7.14 -1.03 20.67
C ARG A 249 8.01 -0.13 19.82
N GLN A 250 8.05 1.17 20.08
CA GLN A 250 8.89 2.08 19.30
C GLN A 250 10.38 1.87 19.56
N ILE A 251 10.74 1.58 20.81
CA ILE A 251 12.10 1.15 21.16
C ILE A 251 12.48 -0.12 20.38
N LEU A 252 11.63 -1.15 20.39
CA LEU A 252 11.84 -2.39 19.65
C LEU A 252 12.06 -2.13 18.15
N ARG A 253 11.22 -1.33 17.52
CA ARG A 253 11.31 -0.97 16.09
C ARG A 253 12.66 -0.35 15.74
N ARG A 254 13.10 0.66 16.49
CA ARG A 254 14.43 1.29 16.32
C ARG A 254 15.56 0.29 16.46
N THR A 255 15.46 -0.60 17.45
CA THR A 255 16.46 -1.66 17.71
C THR A 255 16.59 -2.61 16.53
N LEU A 256 15.44 -3.08 16.04
CA LEU A 256 15.35 -4.04 14.95
C LEU A 256 15.86 -3.42 13.65
N ALA A 257 15.52 -2.16 13.37
CA ALA A 257 16.04 -1.42 12.24
C ALA A 257 17.56 -1.21 12.32
N ALA A 258 18.09 -0.82 13.48
CA ALA A 258 19.54 -0.66 13.66
C ALA A 258 20.30 -1.98 13.48
N ARG A 259 19.77 -3.09 14.02
CA ARG A 259 20.34 -4.43 13.84
C ARG A 259 20.27 -4.91 12.39
N PHE A 260 19.16 -4.63 11.70
CA PHE A 260 19.03 -4.93 10.27
C PHE A 260 20.03 -4.12 9.44
N ALA A 261 20.21 -2.83 9.75
CA ALA A 261 21.19 -1.98 9.11
C ALA A 261 22.62 -2.48 9.34
N ALA A 262 22.98 -2.84 10.58
CA ALA A 262 24.31 -3.40 10.86
C ALA A 262 24.57 -4.73 10.11
N ALA A 263 23.54 -5.54 9.88
CA ALA A 263 23.67 -6.82 9.18
C ALA A 263 23.68 -6.71 7.64
N THR A 264 23.25 -5.56 7.08
CA THR A 264 23.02 -5.41 5.62
C THR A 264 23.55 -4.10 5.02
N ASP A 265 24.04 -3.18 5.83
CA ASP A 265 24.31 -1.79 5.49
C ASP A 265 23.09 -1.00 4.95
N LEU A 266 21.85 -1.52 5.04
CA LEU A 266 20.64 -0.82 4.58
C LEU A 266 19.99 -0.06 5.73
N SER A 267 19.84 1.26 5.60
CA SER A 267 19.22 2.13 6.59
C SER A 267 18.17 3.05 5.95
N ALA A 268 17.31 3.65 6.79
CA ALA A 268 16.33 4.65 6.36
C ALA A 268 16.95 6.01 5.98
N ASP A 269 18.14 6.31 6.51
CA ASP A 269 18.77 7.64 6.47
C ASP A 269 19.72 7.85 5.28
N ARG A 270 19.35 7.43 4.06
CA ARG A 270 20.14 7.72 2.84
C ARG A 270 19.29 8.26 1.71
#